data_AF-A0A1W2B1N1-F1
#
_entry.id   AF-A0A1W2B1N1-F1
#
_cell.length_a   1.000
_cell.length_b   1.000
_cell.length_c   1.000
_cell.angle_alpha   90.00
_cell.angle_beta   90.00
_cell.angle_gamma   90.00
#
_symmetry.space_group_name_H-M   'P 1'
#
loop_
_entity.id
_entity.type
_entity.pdbx_description
1 polymer ?
#
loop_
_entity_poly.entity_id
_entity_poly.type
_entity_poly.pdbx_seq_one_letter_code
_entity_poly.pdbx_strand_id
1 'polypeptide(L)'
;MNKKRLALLLALLLACITLAGCQNTQNQNAQSTATGVPSVAATEAPAAADIAAPENGEPFAVVDNDKDFSALRTPGSQEEAYEYRTFFRPAVDGINQPYVGDTMPYYEDGTWYIYYLKEGGDSYNHSIYLATTKDFVTYTEYDDPILESSRSGGQDGWAGTGSVVKVKDTYYFFYTGHASSDIYEYMEKIMVAKGTAPDKFEKVEGWEITPPAELGQKRDFRDPQAYYDAENDVIHMTVTAAQDGKARILKYTLSGDLQKADYDGIIFTNTAAENFWNLECSDTFRIGDKYYLTYSAQDDTLWYAMSDTPYGPYGEAKRLDGKLFYAAKHVENADGSYMVGWARRSESPSSTSEVSGWAGNLAVQQLKQKENGDLALVPVKAVEAQFDKRRELLIDQDQIETRAGSRYSYTDAFTAYESFMLKGKLTYTGKGSFGLAFDYNGQDDKTKIICLNPKEQKLQLTFNEGSTLITETDVPLEAGKEYSFTYIQEGSAGIFWLGDEASLTVRLYGVSGKAIRLFAENNTITWTDLREYTR
;
A
#
# COMPACT_ATOMS: atom_id res chain seq x y z
N MET A 1 -15.40 -26.12 18.50
CA MET A 1 -14.42 -25.92 17.40
C MET A 1 -14.56 -27.03 16.37
N ASN A 2 -14.81 -26.66 15.12
CA ASN A 2 -15.41 -27.51 14.09
C ASN A 2 -14.36 -28.31 13.31
N LYS A 3 -14.58 -29.62 13.14
CA LYS A 3 -13.68 -30.64 12.53
C LYS A 3 -13.35 -30.42 11.04
N LYS A 4 -13.66 -29.25 10.46
CA LYS A 4 -13.43 -28.92 9.05
C LYS A 4 -12.06 -28.30 8.75
N ARG A 5 -11.31 -27.84 9.76
CA ARG A 5 -9.94 -27.28 9.55
C ARG A 5 -8.83 -28.33 9.51
N LEU A 6 -9.07 -29.57 9.94
CA LEU A 6 -8.07 -30.65 9.91
C LEU A 6 -7.97 -31.37 8.55
N ALA A 7 -8.99 -31.24 7.69
CA ALA A 7 -9.01 -31.88 6.37
C ALA A 7 -8.24 -31.10 5.29
N LEU A 8 -7.96 -29.81 5.51
CA LEU A 8 -7.24 -28.97 4.53
C LEU A 8 -5.72 -29.09 4.69
N LEU A 9 -5.22 -29.39 5.91
CA LEU A 9 -3.79 -29.57 6.17
C LEU A 9 -3.23 -30.91 5.63
N LEU A 10 -4.07 -31.92 5.40
CA LEU A 10 -3.61 -33.25 4.95
C LEU A 10 -3.57 -33.40 3.43
N ALA A 11 -4.15 -32.47 2.67
CA ALA A 11 -4.20 -32.52 1.20
C ALA A 11 -2.96 -31.89 0.53
N LEU A 12 -2.21 -31.02 1.23
CA LEU A 12 -0.99 -30.41 0.68
C LEU A 12 0.24 -31.32 0.74
N LEU A 13 0.21 -32.41 1.52
CA LEU A 13 1.40 -33.27 1.72
C LEU A 13 1.59 -34.35 0.66
N LEU A 14 0.68 -34.53 -0.30
CA LEU A 14 0.70 -35.66 -1.24
C LEU A 14 0.95 -35.32 -2.73
N ALA A 15 1.33 -34.08 -3.06
CA ALA A 15 1.55 -33.66 -4.45
C ALA A 15 3.04 -33.54 -4.88
N CYS A 16 4.01 -33.90 -4.03
CA CYS A 16 5.45 -33.74 -4.32
C CYS A 16 6.19 -35.03 -4.75
N ILE A 17 5.49 -36.08 -5.19
CA ILE A 17 6.16 -37.28 -5.70
C ILE A 17 5.51 -37.69 -7.02
N THR A 18 6.08 -37.27 -8.14
CA THR A 18 6.36 -38.05 -9.36
C THR A 18 6.61 -37.12 -10.55
N LEU A 19 7.83 -37.13 -11.08
CA LEU A 19 8.15 -37.35 -12.51
C LEU A 19 9.60 -36.96 -12.79
N ALA A 20 10.49 -37.94 -12.64
CA ALA A 20 11.80 -37.96 -13.29
C ALA A 20 11.73 -38.96 -14.45
N GLY A 21 12.20 -38.58 -15.63
CA GLY A 21 12.48 -39.53 -16.71
C GLY A 21 12.36 -38.95 -18.11
N CYS A 22 13.48 -38.50 -18.67
CA CYS A 22 14.13 -39.08 -19.87
C CYS A 22 14.92 -38.03 -20.65
N GLN A 23 16.23 -38.20 -20.70
CA GLN A 23 17.14 -37.57 -21.63
C GLN A 23 17.48 -38.50 -22.80
N ASN A 24 17.95 -37.85 -23.87
CA ASN A 24 18.80 -38.29 -24.97
C ASN A 24 18.16 -38.86 -26.24
N THR A 25 18.36 -38.13 -27.33
CA THR A 25 19.18 -38.63 -28.45
C THR A 25 19.79 -37.46 -29.24
N GLN A 26 21.09 -37.60 -29.54
CA GLN A 26 21.88 -36.74 -30.40
C GLN A 26 21.46 -36.87 -31.87
N ASN A 27 21.68 -35.85 -32.70
CA ASN A 27 22.41 -36.05 -33.96
C ASN A 27 23.02 -34.79 -34.56
N GLN A 28 24.09 -35.03 -35.31
CA GLN A 28 25.12 -34.10 -35.78
C GLN A 28 24.82 -33.41 -37.12
N ASN A 29 25.50 -32.27 -37.32
CA ASN A 29 26.15 -31.72 -38.52
C ASN A 29 25.46 -31.74 -39.90
N ALA A 30 25.36 -30.56 -40.51
CA ALA A 30 25.82 -30.32 -41.89
C ALA A 30 26.10 -28.82 -42.16
N GLN A 31 27.30 -28.53 -42.69
CA GLN A 31 27.68 -27.27 -43.34
C GLN A 31 27.21 -27.26 -44.81
N SER A 32 26.81 -26.11 -45.35
CA SER A 32 27.08 -25.75 -46.76
C SER A 32 26.97 -24.24 -47.05
N THR A 33 28.13 -23.67 -47.39
CA THR A 33 28.44 -22.65 -48.42
C THR A 33 27.36 -21.72 -49.03
N ALA A 34 27.59 -20.42 -48.83
CA ALA A 34 27.66 -19.29 -49.80
C ALA A 34 26.75 -19.21 -51.04
N THR A 35 26.06 -18.07 -51.21
CA THR A 35 26.28 -17.00 -52.23
C THR A 35 24.99 -16.20 -52.48
N GLY A 36 25.12 -14.89 -52.77
CA GLY A 36 24.11 -14.13 -53.52
C GLY A 36 23.58 -12.85 -52.87
N VAL A 37 24.26 -11.72 -53.14
CA VAL A 37 23.69 -10.37 -53.02
C VAL A 37 22.79 -10.12 -54.25
N PRO A 38 21.65 -9.43 -54.07
CA PRO A 38 21.43 -8.24 -54.88
C PRO A 38 20.91 -7.04 -54.06
N SER A 39 21.43 -5.87 -54.42
CA SER A 39 20.97 -4.55 -53.99
C SER A 39 19.54 -4.28 -54.46
N VAL A 40 18.69 -3.75 -53.58
CA VAL A 40 17.47 -3.03 -53.97
C VAL A 40 17.34 -1.75 -53.14
N ALA A 41 16.95 -0.71 -53.86
CA ALA A 41 16.85 0.70 -53.52
C ALA A 41 16.31 1.05 -52.13
N ALA A 42 16.93 2.08 -51.53
CA ALA A 42 16.38 2.84 -50.43
C ALA A 42 15.10 3.54 -50.87
N THR A 43 13.98 3.16 -50.28
CA THR A 43 12.74 3.94 -50.28
C THR A 43 12.69 4.77 -49.01
N GLU A 44 12.46 6.06 -49.18
CA GLU A 44 12.36 7.08 -48.15
C GLU A 44 11.43 6.67 -47.00
N ALA A 45 11.89 6.89 -45.77
CA ALA A 45 11.08 6.82 -44.57
C ALA A 45 9.95 7.87 -44.67
N PRO A 46 8.70 7.55 -44.30
CA PRO A 46 7.65 8.56 -44.24
C PRO A 46 8.01 9.58 -43.15
N ALA A 47 7.84 10.85 -43.49
CA ALA A 47 8.03 11.99 -42.60
C ALA A 47 7.29 11.78 -41.28
N ALA A 48 7.96 12.11 -40.18
CA ALA A 48 7.35 12.26 -38.87
C ALA A 48 6.10 13.15 -39.02
N ALA A 49 4.94 12.60 -38.70
CA ALA A 49 3.71 13.37 -38.65
C ALA A 49 3.89 14.43 -37.55
N ASP A 50 3.70 15.70 -37.92
CA ASP A 50 3.62 16.82 -36.99
C ASP A 50 2.51 16.52 -35.98
N ILE A 51 2.90 16.17 -34.76
CA ILE A 51 2.00 15.97 -33.63
C ILE A 51 1.50 17.37 -33.25
N ALA A 52 0.20 17.60 -33.43
CA ALA A 52 -0.42 18.89 -33.12
C ALA A 52 -0.16 19.28 -31.66
N ALA A 53 0.37 20.48 -31.44
CA ALA A 53 0.57 21.01 -30.10
C ALA A 53 -0.80 21.21 -29.40
N PRO A 54 -1.01 20.71 -28.17
CA PRO A 54 -2.26 20.91 -27.45
C PRO A 54 -2.41 22.38 -27.00
N GLU A 55 -3.66 22.83 -26.84
CA GLU A 55 -4.06 24.22 -26.55
C GLU A 55 -3.46 24.84 -25.27
N ASN A 56 -2.78 24.04 -24.43
CA ASN A 56 -2.15 24.48 -23.18
C ASN A 56 -0.60 24.51 -23.25
N GLY A 57 0.00 24.22 -24.42
CA GLY A 57 1.42 24.46 -24.70
C GLY A 57 2.43 23.42 -24.20
N GLU A 58 2.04 22.43 -23.38
CA GLU A 58 2.92 21.29 -23.02
C GLU A 58 2.92 20.24 -24.14
N PRO A 59 4.06 19.98 -24.82
CA PRO A 59 4.14 19.01 -25.91
C PRO A 59 3.96 17.57 -25.40
N PHE A 60 3.44 16.69 -26.25
CA PHE A 60 3.45 15.25 -26.00
C PHE A 60 4.88 14.71 -26.09
N ALA A 61 5.22 13.78 -25.21
CA ALA A 61 6.50 13.10 -25.21
C ALA A 61 6.46 11.90 -26.17
N VAL A 62 7.49 11.79 -27.02
CA VAL A 62 7.81 10.54 -27.71
C VAL A 62 8.59 9.67 -26.73
N VAL A 63 8.05 8.50 -26.39
CA VAL A 63 8.67 7.56 -25.45
C VAL A 63 8.74 6.20 -26.12
N ASP A 64 9.96 5.81 -26.51
CA ASP A 64 10.20 4.62 -27.33
C ASP A 64 10.45 3.35 -26.50
N ASN A 65 10.44 3.44 -25.17
CA ASN A 65 10.77 2.35 -24.25
C ASN A 65 9.58 1.88 -23.41
N ASP A 66 8.34 2.20 -23.82
CA ASP A 66 7.16 1.60 -23.21
C ASP A 66 7.20 0.08 -23.37
N LYS A 67 6.97 -0.64 -22.27
CA LYS A 67 6.85 -2.10 -22.35
C LYS A 67 5.59 -2.48 -23.11
N ASP A 68 5.75 -3.39 -24.06
CA ASP A 68 4.64 -3.95 -24.83
C ASP A 68 3.98 -5.12 -24.08
N PHE A 69 2.76 -4.89 -23.57
CA PHE A 69 1.95 -5.91 -22.91
C PHE A 69 0.99 -6.65 -23.85
N SER A 70 1.00 -6.36 -25.15
CA SER A 70 0.06 -6.94 -26.12
C SER A 70 0.18 -8.48 -26.24
N ALA A 71 1.37 -9.03 -25.98
CA ALA A 71 1.61 -10.47 -25.96
C ALA A 71 1.22 -11.16 -24.64
N LEU A 72 1.05 -10.40 -23.54
CA LEU A 72 0.80 -10.91 -22.19
C LEU A 72 -0.71 -10.95 -21.91
N ARG A 73 -1.30 -12.13 -22.14
CA ARG A 73 -2.76 -12.31 -22.21
C ARG A 73 -3.45 -12.63 -20.89
N THR A 74 -2.69 -12.87 -19.81
CA THR A 74 -3.27 -13.16 -18.49
C THR A 74 -2.83 -12.13 -17.47
N PRO A 75 -3.68 -11.79 -16.47
CA PRO A 75 -3.28 -10.91 -15.37
C PRO A 75 -1.99 -11.35 -14.66
N GLY A 76 -1.80 -12.66 -14.48
CA GLY A 76 -0.58 -13.21 -13.88
C GLY A 76 0.67 -12.96 -14.73
N SER A 77 0.58 -13.21 -16.05
CA SER A 77 1.73 -12.95 -16.95
C SER A 77 2.13 -11.49 -17.03
N GLN A 78 1.18 -10.56 -16.87
CA GLN A 78 1.51 -9.14 -16.76
C GLN A 78 2.14 -8.82 -15.41
N GLU A 79 1.59 -9.37 -14.31
CA GLU A 79 2.10 -9.16 -12.96
C GLU A 79 3.55 -9.63 -12.77
N GLU A 80 3.93 -10.73 -13.40
CA GLU A 80 5.30 -11.26 -13.44
C GLU A 80 6.27 -10.38 -14.24
N ALA A 81 5.77 -9.60 -15.20
CA ALA A 81 6.57 -8.75 -16.07
C ALA A 81 6.73 -7.31 -15.56
N TYR A 82 5.97 -6.94 -14.52
CA TYR A 82 6.00 -5.58 -13.96
C TYR A 82 7.28 -5.29 -13.18
N GLU A 83 7.79 -4.08 -13.36
CA GLU A 83 8.83 -3.49 -12.52
C GLU A 83 8.20 -2.46 -11.60
N TYR A 84 8.35 -2.68 -10.29
CA TYR A 84 7.88 -1.75 -9.27
C TYR A 84 9.05 -0.92 -8.73
N ARG A 85 8.89 0.40 -8.72
CA ARG A 85 9.83 1.38 -8.16
C ARG A 85 9.19 2.15 -7.01
N THR A 86 8.12 2.87 -7.29
CA THR A 86 7.43 3.72 -6.30
C THR A 86 6.65 2.86 -5.31
N PHE A 87 5.84 1.93 -5.84
CA PHE A 87 5.14 0.94 -5.02
C PHE A 87 6.07 -0.24 -4.73
N PHE A 88 7.16 0.04 -4.01
CA PHE A 88 8.26 -0.89 -3.79
C PHE A 88 7.77 -2.30 -3.45
N ARG A 89 8.39 -3.29 -4.09
CA ARG A 89 8.19 -4.71 -3.84
C ARG A 89 9.56 -5.36 -3.73
N PRO A 90 9.81 -6.22 -2.72
CA PRO A 90 11.11 -6.85 -2.58
C PRO A 90 11.42 -7.74 -3.78
N ALA A 91 12.70 -7.89 -4.11
CA ALA A 91 13.15 -8.66 -5.26
C ALA A 91 12.71 -10.14 -5.16
N VAL A 92 12.51 -10.77 -6.33
CA VAL A 92 12.15 -12.19 -6.40
C VAL A 92 13.26 -13.05 -5.80
N ASP A 93 12.89 -13.95 -4.88
CA ASP A 93 13.79 -14.96 -4.34
C ASP A 93 13.53 -16.32 -5.03
N GLY A 94 14.43 -16.67 -5.96
CA GLY A 94 14.28 -17.84 -6.81
C GLY A 94 13.06 -17.75 -7.71
N ILE A 95 11.98 -18.43 -7.33
CA ILE A 95 10.68 -18.41 -8.03
C ILE A 95 9.55 -17.78 -7.18
N ASN A 96 9.86 -17.38 -5.95
CA ASN A 96 8.87 -16.87 -5.00
C ASN A 96 8.95 -15.33 -5.00
N GLN A 97 7.82 -14.68 -5.21
CA GLN A 97 7.70 -13.24 -5.04
C GLN A 97 7.43 -12.93 -3.56
N PRO A 98 8.39 -12.31 -2.83
CA PRO A 98 8.12 -11.78 -1.50
C PRO A 98 7.32 -10.47 -1.55
N TYR A 99 6.75 -10.07 -0.41
CA TYR A 99 5.92 -8.88 -0.29
C TYR A 99 6.24 -8.07 0.97
N VAL A 100 5.91 -6.78 0.93
CA VAL A 100 5.99 -5.87 2.07
C VAL A 100 4.74 -6.05 2.94
N GLY A 101 4.92 -6.55 4.15
CA GLY A 101 3.93 -6.52 5.22
C GLY A 101 4.01 -5.23 6.03
N ASP A 102 3.60 -5.30 7.29
CA ASP A 102 3.56 -4.13 8.18
C ASP A 102 4.88 -3.38 8.23
N THR A 103 4.80 -2.05 8.15
CA THR A 103 5.98 -1.18 8.03
C THR A 103 6.24 -0.43 9.33
N MET A 104 7.50 -0.08 9.54
CA MET A 104 7.99 0.56 10.76
C MET A 104 8.93 1.71 10.36
N PRO A 105 8.43 2.78 9.73
CA PRO A 105 9.29 3.80 9.14
C PRO A 105 10.06 4.59 10.20
N TYR A 106 11.30 4.98 9.86
CA TYR A 106 12.16 5.85 10.67
C TYR A 106 12.90 6.82 9.75
N TYR A 107 13.12 8.06 10.19
CA TYR A 107 13.83 9.08 9.42
C TYR A 107 15.04 9.60 10.19
N GLU A 108 16.18 9.68 9.51
CA GLU A 108 17.37 10.34 10.02
C GLU A 108 18.26 10.82 8.86
N ASP A 109 18.82 12.03 9.00
CA ASP A 109 19.84 12.59 8.11
C ASP A 109 19.55 12.44 6.60
N GLY A 110 18.30 12.71 6.20
CA GLY A 110 17.88 12.65 4.80
C GLY A 110 17.59 11.26 4.26
N THR A 111 17.54 10.24 5.12
CA THR A 111 17.25 8.85 4.75
C THR A 111 16.02 8.35 5.48
N TRP A 112 15.09 7.78 4.72
CA TRP A 112 13.95 7.04 5.23
C TRP A 112 14.35 5.57 5.32
N TYR A 113 14.33 5.02 6.53
CA TYR A 113 14.53 3.61 6.82
C TYR A 113 13.16 2.96 6.96
N ILE A 114 12.79 2.14 5.98
CA ILE A 114 11.51 1.45 5.96
C ILE A 114 11.77 0.01 6.37
N TYR A 115 11.71 -0.28 7.67
CA TYR A 115 11.69 -1.68 8.11
C TYR A 115 10.31 -2.26 7.83
N TYR A 116 10.26 -3.54 7.49
CA TYR A 116 8.99 -4.22 7.22
C TYR A 116 9.07 -5.70 7.58
N LEU A 117 7.91 -6.26 7.95
CA LEU A 117 7.73 -7.70 8.03
C LEU A 117 7.72 -8.27 6.60
N LYS A 118 8.74 -9.03 6.21
CA LYS A 118 8.81 -9.62 4.86
C LYS A 118 7.95 -10.87 4.80
N GLU A 119 7.01 -10.91 3.86
CA GLU A 119 6.20 -12.09 3.57
C GLU A 119 6.79 -12.89 2.42
N GLY A 120 7.03 -14.18 2.65
CA GLY A 120 7.58 -15.09 1.63
C GLY A 120 9.06 -14.87 1.30
N GLY A 121 9.52 -15.53 0.23
CA GLY A 121 10.94 -15.59 -0.14
C GLY A 121 11.78 -16.33 0.91
N ASP A 122 12.89 -15.71 1.29
CA ASP A 122 13.88 -16.18 2.27
C ASP A 122 13.48 -15.86 3.73
N SER A 123 12.43 -15.04 3.91
CA SER A 123 11.97 -14.61 5.23
C SER A 123 11.53 -15.79 6.09
N TYR A 124 12.08 -15.87 7.30
CA TYR A 124 11.65 -16.83 8.31
C TYR A 124 10.65 -16.17 9.26
N ASN A 125 9.40 -16.65 9.28
CA ASN A 125 8.37 -16.27 10.26
C ASN A 125 8.20 -14.74 10.46
N HIS A 126 8.07 -14.01 9.34
CA HIS A 126 7.97 -12.54 9.31
C HIS A 126 9.19 -11.83 9.91
N SER A 127 10.40 -12.33 9.64
CA SER A 127 11.62 -11.61 9.98
C SER A 127 11.58 -10.18 9.41
N ILE A 128 12.23 -9.25 10.11
CA ILE A 128 12.19 -7.83 9.78
C ILE A 128 13.32 -7.52 8.80
N TYR A 129 12.96 -7.00 7.64
CA TYR A 129 13.87 -6.54 6.59
C TYR A 129 13.85 -5.02 6.48
N LEU A 130 14.73 -4.45 5.65
CA LEU A 130 14.87 -3.01 5.46
C LEU A 130 14.96 -2.66 3.98
N ALA A 131 14.24 -1.61 3.61
CA ALA A 131 14.51 -0.83 2.41
C ALA A 131 14.78 0.61 2.82
N THR A 132 15.75 1.26 2.18
CA THR A 132 16.04 2.69 2.41
C THR A 132 15.72 3.52 1.19
N THR A 133 15.28 4.77 1.39
CA THR A 133 15.03 5.72 0.31
C THR A 133 15.35 7.14 0.76
N LYS A 134 15.51 8.05 -0.21
CA LYS A 134 15.64 9.50 0.04
C LYS A 134 14.43 10.29 -0.46
N ASP A 135 13.57 9.67 -1.26
CA ASP A 135 12.55 10.36 -2.06
C ASP A 135 11.21 9.60 -2.17
N PHE A 136 11.10 8.41 -1.56
CA PHE A 136 9.95 7.49 -1.69
C PHE A 136 9.71 6.96 -3.11
N VAL A 137 10.66 7.15 -4.02
CA VAL A 137 10.61 6.69 -5.41
C VAL A 137 11.64 5.59 -5.64
N THR A 138 12.87 5.81 -5.20
CA THR A 138 13.98 4.89 -5.41
C THR A 138 14.35 4.26 -4.08
N TYR A 139 14.33 2.92 -4.05
CA TYR A 139 14.61 2.15 -2.84
C TYR A 139 15.89 1.33 -3.01
N THR A 140 16.68 1.27 -1.95
CA THR A 140 17.77 0.31 -1.79
C THR A 140 17.30 -0.77 -0.83
N GLU A 141 17.05 -1.96 -1.36
CA GLU A 141 16.71 -3.16 -0.58
C GLU A 141 17.95 -3.73 0.09
N TYR A 142 17.78 -4.23 1.32
CA TYR A 142 18.80 -4.97 2.05
C TYR A 142 18.47 -6.46 1.98
N ASP A 143 19.46 -7.27 1.57
CA ASP A 143 19.26 -8.70 1.32
C ASP A 143 19.04 -9.50 2.62
N ASP A 144 19.72 -9.13 3.71
CA ASP A 144 19.65 -9.84 4.99
C ASP A 144 18.59 -9.21 5.92
N PRO A 145 17.92 -10.01 6.78
CA PRO A 145 17.04 -9.47 7.80
C PRO A 145 17.82 -8.60 8.79
N ILE A 146 17.26 -7.44 9.11
CA ILE A 146 17.75 -6.55 10.16
C ILE A 146 17.49 -7.16 11.55
N LEU A 147 16.39 -7.90 11.69
CA LEU A 147 16.07 -8.67 12.88
C LEU A 147 15.36 -9.97 12.50
N GLU A 148 16.06 -11.09 12.65
CA GLU A 148 15.51 -12.42 12.33
C GLU A 148 14.68 -12.98 13.49
N SER A 149 13.54 -13.62 13.19
CA SER A 149 12.78 -14.40 14.17
C SER A 149 13.57 -15.61 14.64
N SER A 150 13.34 -16.06 15.88
CA SER A 150 14.10 -17.16 16.46
C SER A 150 13.82 -18.50 15.77
N ARG A 151 14.82 -19.03 15.05
CA ARG A 151 14.77 -20.36 14.42
C ARG A 151 14.70 -21.52 15.42
N SER A 152 15.12 -21.29 16.66
CA SER A 152 14.98 -22.26 17.76
C SER A 152 13.59 -22.26 18.39
N GLY A 153 12.66 -21.43 17.90
CA GLY A 153 11.40 -21.14 18.60
C GLY A 153 11.64 -20.25 19.81
N GLY A 154 10.62 -20.05 20.64
CA GLY A 154 10.70 -19.09 21.75
C GLY A 154 9.55 -18.11 21.77
N GLN A 155 9.73 -17.05 22.56
CA GLN A 155 8.79 -15.93 22.62
C GLN A 155 8.72 -15.16 21.30
N ASP A 156 9.81 -15.07 20.54
CA ASP A 156 9.87 -14.43 19.23
C ASP A 156 10.10 -15.45 18.10
N GLY A 157 9.43 -16.61 18.21
CA GLY A 157 9.40 -17.59 17.13
C GLY A 157 8.80 -17.02 15.84
N TRP A 158 7.96 -15.99 15.96
CA TRP A 158 7.55 -15.08 14.91
C TRP A 158 7.82 -13.64 15.37
N ALA A 159 8.28 -12.78 14.46
CA ALA A 159 8.39 -11.36 14.72
C ALA A 159 7.09 -10.66 14.28
N GLY A 160 6.68 -9.66 15.05
CA GLY A 160 5.58 -8.77 14.73
C GLY A 160 6.03 -7.32 14.75
N THR A 161 5.13 -6.45 14.31
CA THR A 161 5.37 -5.02 14.07
C THR A 161 5.87 -4.31 15.31
N GLY A 162 6.54 -3.18 15.09
CA GLY A 162 7.24 -2.43 16.12
C GLY A 162 7.59 -1.00 15.71
N SER A 163 8.70 -0.49 16.25
CA SER A 163 9.24 0.84 15.94
C SER A 163 10.71 0.97 16.33
N VAL A 164 11.41 1.87 15.63
CA VAL A 164 12.77 2.28 15.97
C VAL A 164 12.75 3.67 16.61
N VAL A 165 13.49 3.83 17.70
CA VAL A 165 13.71 5.10 18.37
C VAL A 165 15.19 5.26 18.71
N LYS A 166 15.72 6.48 18.51
CA LYS A 166 17.10 6.81 18.89
C LYS A 166 17.13 7.51 20.25
N VAL A 167 17.92 6.96 21.16
CA VAL A 167 18.20 7.50 22.49
C VAL A 167 19.69 7.81 22.56
N LYS A 168 20.04 9.10 22.49
CA LYS A 168 21.44 9.56 22.41
C LYS A 168 22.14 8.86 21.23
N ASP A 169 23.14 8.03 21.50
CA ASP A 169 23.91 7.29 20.48
C ASP A 169 23.43 5.83 20.27
N THR A 170 22.34 5.43 20.92
CA THR A 170 21.79 4.07 20.84
C THR A 170 20.46 4.06 20.09
N TYR A 171 20.30 3.12 19.17
CA TYR A 171 19.03 2.84 18.52
C TYR A 171 18.37 1.67 19.24
N TYR A 172 17.11 1.83 19.64
CA TYR A 172 16.28 0.75 20.15
C TYR A 172 15.23 0.39 19.10
N PHE A 173 15.13 -0.89 18.78
CA PHE A 173 14.06 -1.46 17.97
C PHE A 173 13.13 -2.24 18.90
N PHE A 174 12.00 -1.65 19.25
CA PHE A 174 10.93 -2.35 19.97
C PHE A 174 10.09 -3.14 18.97
N TYR A 175 9.79 -4.40 19.27
CA TYR A 175 9.03 -5.27 18.37
C TYR A 175 8.15 -6.23 19.16
N THR A 176 7.20 -6.85 18.47
CA THR A 176 6.34 -7.88 19.08
C THR A 176 6.98 -9.25 18.93
N GLY A 177 7.21 -9.95 20.04
CA GLY A 177 7.57 -11.37 20.02
C GLY A 177 6.34 -12.25 20.09
N HIS A 178 6.02 -12.95 19.01
CA HIS A 178 4.95 -13.95 18.97
C HIS A 178 5.47 -15.36 19.28
N ALA A 179 4.91 -15.95 20.34
CA ALA A 179 5.35 -17.23 20.86
C ALA A 179 5.13 -18.35 19.85
N SER A 180 6.12 -19.24 19.72
CA SER A 180 6.10 -20.34 18.74
C SER A 180 5.06 -21.43 19.02
N SER A 181 4.43 -21.45 20.19
CA SER A 181 3.41 -22.43 20.55
C SER A 181 2.54 -21.96 21.73
N ASP A 182 1.38 -22.60 21.91
CA ASP A 182 0.44 -22.29 23.01
C ASP A 182 0.91 -22.76 24.40
N ILE A 183 2.14 -23.26 24.54
CA ILE A 183 2.70 -23.63 25.87
C ILE A 183 3.16 -22.40 26.66
N TYR A 184 3.39 -21.28 25.97
CA TYR A 184 3.82 -20.04 26.58
C TYR A 184 2.65 -19.37 27.29
N GLU A 185 2.91 -18.82 28.47
CA GLU A 185 1.89 -18.12 29.26
C GLU A 185 1.35 -16.89 28.52
N TYR A 186 2.24 -16.16 27.84
CA TYR A 186 1.94 -14.98 27.05
C TYR A 186 2.24 -15.30 25.59
N MET A 187 1.23 -15.20 24.73
CA MET A 187 1.43 -15.41 23.30
C MET A 187 2.22 -14.28 22.67
N GLU A 188 2.16 -13.09 23.27
CA GLU A 188 2.79 -11.90 22.76
C GLU A 188 3.39 -11.10 23.89
N LYS A 189 4.60 -10.59 23.63
CA LYS A 189 5.32 -9.69 24.51
C LYS A 189 5.96 -8.60 23.66
N ILE A 190 6.16 -7.43 24.26
CA ILE A 190 7.04 -6.43 23.66
C ILE A 190 8.48 -6.78 24.02
N MET A 191 9.34 -6.85 23.02
CA MET A 191 10.76 -7.16 23.13
C MET A 191 11.57 -6.01 22.52
N VAL A 192 12.89 -6.01 22.73
CA VAL A 192 13.76 -4.94 22.21
C VAL A 192 15.07 -5.50 21.67
N ALA A 193 15.54 -4.91 20.57
CA ALA A 193 16.89 -5.05 20.07
C ALA A 193 17.59 -3.67 20.09
N LYS A 194 18.93 -3.65 20.17
CA LYS A 194 19.71 -2.41 20.22
C LYS A 194 20.78 -2.37 19.13
N GLY A 195 21.05 -1.18 18.61
CA GLY A 195 22.05 -0.93 17.58
C GLY A 195 22.83 0.34 17.85
N THR A 196 24.02 0.44 17.25
CA THR A 196 24.77 1.71 17.14
C THR A 196 24.54 2.42 15.80
N ALA A 197 23.74 1.80 14.93
CA ALA A 197 23.34 2.29 13.63
C ALA A 197 21.90 1.79 13.35
N PRO A 198 21.13 2.49 12.50
CA PRO A 198 19.77 2.10 12.19
C PRO A 198 19.69 0.82 11.33
N ASP A 199 20.77 0.34 10.73
CA ASP A 199 20.76 -0.86 9.86
C ASP A 199 21.30 -2.13 10.55
N LYS A 200 21.52 -2.11 11.86
CA LYS A 200 22.06 -3.27 12.58
C LYS A 200 21.63 -3.31 14.05
N PHE A 201 20.94 -4.38 14.44
CA PHE A 201 20.46 -4.57 15.81
C PHE A 201 20.84 -5.94 16.38
N GLU A 202 21.02 -5.97 17.71
CA GLU A 202 21.22 -7.17 18.52
C GLU A 202 20.12 -7.26 19.57
N LYS A 203 19.47 -8.42 19.69
CA LYS A 203 18.40 -8.65 20.67
C LYS A 203 18.92 -8.46 22.10
N VAL A 204 18.13 -7.80 22.94
CA VAL A 204 18.45 -7.62 24.35
C VAL A 204 17.86 -8.78 25.14
N GLU A 205 18.71 -9.73 25.52
CA GLU A 205 18.29 -10.90 26.30
C GLU A 205 17.65 -10.50 27.64
N GLY A 206 16.53 -11.12 27.97
CA GLY A 206 15.83 -10.96 29.25
C GLY A 206 15.02 -9.66 29.38
N TRP A 207 15.03 -8.76 28.40
CA TRP A 207 14.16 -7.58 28.39
C TRP A 207 12.84 -7.88 27.70
N GLU A 208 11.73 -7.67 28.41
CA GLU A 208 10.38 -7.85 27.89
C GLU A 208 9.35 -7.02 28.66
N ILE A 209 8.25 -6.68 27.99
CA ILE A 209 7.01 -6.22 28.64
C ILE A 209 5.91 -7.23 28.33
N THR A 210 5.23 -7.69 29.38
CA THR A 210 4.05 -8.56 29.29
C THR A 210 2.76 -7.76 29.41
N PRO A 211 1.64 -8.27 28.88
CA PRO A 211 0.31 -7.71 29.12
C PRO A 211 0.07 -7.44 30.63
N PRO A 212 -0.37 -6.23 31.03
CA PRO A 212 -0.66 -5.95 32.43
C PRO A 212 -1.88 -6.77 32.88
N ALA A 213 -1.84 -7.24 34.13
CA ALA A 213 -2.83 -8.19 34.65
C ALA A 213 -4.28 -7.68 34.56
N GLU A 214 -4.48 -6.36 34.62
CA GLU A 214 -5.79 -5.73 34.51
C GLU A 214 -6.46 -5.87 33.13
N LEU A 215 -5.71 -6.23 32.07
CA LEU A 215 -6.34 -6.53 30.78
C LEU A 215 -7.16 -7.83 30.81
N GLY A 216 -6.87 -8.72 31.76
CA GLY A 216 -7.55 -10.01 31.89
C GLY A 216 -7.30 -11.00 30.75
N GLN A 217 -6.33 -10.73 29.87
CA GLN A 217 -5.96 -11.57 28.73
C GLN A 217 -4.43 -11.57 28.50
N LYS A 218 -3.95 -12.56 27.74
CA LYS A 218 -2.49 -12.81 27.52
C LYS A 218 -2.12 -13.05 26.04
N ARG A 219 -2.99 -12.64 25.12
CA ARG A 219 -2.94 -13.01 23.70
C ARG A 219 -2.93 -11.85 22.72
N ASP A 220 -3.38 -10.67 23.12
CA ASP A 220 -3.47 -9.49 22.27
C ASP A 220 -2.71 -8.32 22.91
N PHE A 221 -1.42 -8.21 22.62
CA PHE A 221 -0.51 -7.19 23.14
C PHE A 221 0.69 -7.01 22.19
N ARG A 222 0.56 -6.08 21.23
CA ARG A 222 1.46 -5.97 20.08
C ARG A 222 1.70 -4.53 19.62
N ASP A 223 2.51 -4.39 18.58
CA ASP A 223 2.75 -3.19 17.78
C ASP A 223 3.25 -1.98 18.58
N PRO A 224 4.37 -2.10 19.31
CA PRO A 224 4.92 -1.01 20.11
C PRO A 224 5.36 0.15 19.22
N GLN A 225 4.90 1.36 19.53
CA GLN A 225 5.37 2.61 18.92
C GLN A 225 6.06 3.48 19.97
N ALA A 226 7.31 3.83 19.73
CA ALA A 226 8.17 4.52 20.69
C ALA A 226 8.63 5.91 20.21
N TYR A 227 8.67 6.88 21.12
CA TYR A 227 9.25 8.21 20.92
C TYR A 227 10.14 8.58 22.10
N TYR A 228 11.28 9.21 21.83
CA TYR A 228 12.22 9.62 22.86
C TYR A 228 11.98 11.08 23.26
N ASP A 229 11.74 11.29 24.54
CA ASP A 229 11.78 12.60 25.19
C ASP A 229 13.17 12.81 25.79
N ALA A 230 13.99 13.59 25.08
CA ALA A 230 15.36 13.89 25.49
C ALA A 230 15.44 14.82 26.70
N GLU A 231 14.41 15.63 27.00
CA GLU A 231 14.40 16.54 28.14
C GLU A 231 14.31 15.76 29.46
N ASN A 232 13.47 14.72 29.46
CA ASN A 232 13.22 13.90 30.65
C ASN A 232 14.00 12.57 30.65
N ASP A 233 14.74 12.27 29.57
CA ASP A 233 15.46 11.01 29.36
C ASP A 233 14.56 9.77 29.47
N VAL A 234 13.37 9.86 28.85
CA VAL A 234 12.36 8.78 28.84
C VAL A 234 11.91 8.45 27.43
N ILE A 235 11.48 7.22 27.22
CA ILE A 235 10.80 6.77 26.01
C ILE A 235 9.31 6.66 26.35
N HIS A 236 8.47 7.34 25.59
CA HIS A 236 7.05 7.09 25.59
C HIS A 236 6.72 6.01 24.58
N MET A 237 5.99 4.98 25.01
CA MET A 237 5.63 3.87 24.14
C MET A 237 4.14 3.60 24.19
N THR A 238 3.50 3.46 23.02
CA THR A 238 2.12 2.96 22.91
C THR A 238 2.11 1.50 22.49
N VAL A 239 1.11 0.74 22.94
CA VAL A 239 0.95 -0.69 22.63
C VAL A 239 -0.51 -0.99 22.32
N THR A 240 -0.77 -1.72 21.23
CA THR A 240 -2.08 -2.22 20.87
C THR A 240 -2.46 -3.40 21.77
N ALA A 241 -3.66 -3.35 22.33
CA ALA A 241 -4.19 -4.42 23.17
C ALA A 241 -5.71 -4.54 23.03
N ALA A 242 -6.27 -5.58 23.66
CA ALA A 242 -7.70 -5.70 23.88
C ALA A 242 -8.02 -5.92 25.37
N GLN A 243 -9.15 -5.37 25.82
CA GLN A 243 -9.68 -5.56 27.17
C GLN A 243 -11.21 -5.64 27.09
N ASP A 244 -11.79 -6.70 27.67
CA ASP A 244 -13.24 -6.95 27.70
C ASP A 244 -13.92 -6.91 26.31
N GLY A 245 -13.24 -7.46 25.30
CA GLY A 245 -13.75 -7.50 23.92
C GLY A 245 -13.74 -6.15 23.20
N LYS A 246 -13.02 -5.15 23.75
CA LYS A 246 -12.80 -3.84 23.13
C LYS A 246 -11.32 -3.62 22.83
N ALA A 247 -11.03 -3.13 21.64
CA ALA A 247 -9.69 -2.73 21.27
C ALA A 247 -9.26 -1.46 22.03
N ARG A 248 -8.01 -1.45 22.50
CA ARG A 248 -7.39 -0.43 23.36
C ARG A 248 -6.01 -0.06 22.84
N ILE A 249 -5.61 1.18 23.09
CA ILE A 249 -4.21 1.59 23.02
C ILE A 249 -3.74 1.92 24.44
N LEU A 250 -2.66 1.27 24.84
CA LEU A 250 -2.01 1.45 26.13
C LEU A 250 -0.84 2.41 25.99
N LYS A 251 -0.43 3.02 27.11
CA LYS A 251 0.78 3.83 27.18
C LYS A 251 1.72 3.34 28.28
N TYR A 252 3.00 3.42 27.99
CA TYR A 252 4.10 3.21 28.91
C TYR A 252 5.05 4.40 28.89
N THR A 253 5.77 4.57 29.99
CA THR A 253 6.94 5.44 30.11
C THR A 253 8.13 4.60 30.55
N LEU A 254 9.15 4.53 29.70
CA LEU A 254 10.37 3.75 29.94
C LEU A 254 11.52 4.72 30.23
N SER A 255 12.44 4.36 31.12
CA SER A 255 13.70 5.13 31.23
C SER A 255 14.53 4.95 29.97
N GLY A 256 15.32 5.97 29.59
CA GLY A 256 16.17 5.91 28.38
C GLY A 256 17.20 4.76 28.39
N ASP A 257 17.54 4.21 29.55
CA ASP A 257 18.40 3.03 29.71
C ASP A 257 17.63 1.70 29.84
N LEU A 258 16.30 1.76 29.72
CA LEU A 258 15.34 0.65 29.83
C LEU A 258 15.31 -0.09 31.16
N GLN A 259 15.92 0.44 32.23
CA GLN A 259 15.88 -0.16 33.57
C GLN A 259 14.51 -0.06 34.24
N LYS A 260 13.68 0.89 33.82
CA LYS A 260 12.33 1.09 34.35
C LYS A 260 11.33 1.12 33.21
N ALA A 261 10.19 0.50 33.44
CA ALA A 261 9.05 0.48 32.53
C ALA A 261 7.78 0.66 33.36
N ASP A 262 7.23 1.87 33.31
CA ASP A 262 6.01 2.24 34.03
C ASP A 262 4.81 2.18 33.08
N TYR A 263 3.73 1.53 33.51
CA TYR A 263 2.48 1.47 32.78
C TYR A 263 1.59 2.67 33.15
N ASP A 264 1.24 3.47 32.15
CA ASP A 264 0.51 4.74 32.35
C ASP A 264 -1.00 4.59 32.19
N GLY A 265 -1.48 3.44 31.71
CA GLY A 265 -2.90 3.17 31.50
C GLY A 265 -3.33 3.14 30.03
N ILE A 266 -4.66 3.12 29.83
CA ILE A 266 -5.32 3.15 28.53
C ILE A 266 -5.45 4.61 28.07
N ILE A 267 -4.93 4.95 26.90
CA ILE A 267 -5.03 6.29 26.31
C ILE A 267 -6.13 6.39 25.24
N PHE A 268 -6.52 5.25 24.66
CA PHE A 268 -7.60 5.21 23.68
C PHE A 268 -8.38 3.90 23.75
N THR A 269 -9.67 4.01 23.44
CA THR A 269 -10.61 2.89 23.31
C THR A 269 -11.38 3.11 22.05
N ASN A 270 -11.55 2.07 21.24
CA ASN A 270 -12.28 2.17 19.98
C ASN A 270 -13.61 2.92 20.15
N THR A 271 -13.75 4.02 19.40
CA THR A 271 -14.96 4.86 19.37
C THR A 271 -15.79 4.65 18.11
N ALA A 272 -15.26 3.94 17.11
CA ALA A 272 -15.98 3.67 15.88
C ALA A 272 -17.23 2.82 16.16
N ALA A 273 -18.25 2.96 15.32
CA ALA A 273 -19.47 2.15 15.45
C ALA A 273 -19.18 0.66 15.25
N GLU A 274 -18.18 0.37 14.41
CA GLU A 274 -17.62 -0.94 14.18
C GLU A 274 -16.86 -1.42 15.41
N ASN A 275 -17.18 -2.62 15.90
CA ASN A 275 -16.49 -3.21 17.04
C ASN A 275 -15.21 -3.94 16.59
N PHE A 276 -14.13 -3.19 16.35
CA PHE A 276 -12.82 -3.75 16.01
C PHE A 276 -12.25 -4.57 17.18
N TRP A 277 -11.59 -5.67 16.85
CA TRP A 277 -10.92 -6.52 17.84
C TRP A 277 -9.56 -5.93 18.26
N ASN A 278 -8.76 -5.49 17.28
CA ASN A 278 -7.48 -4.81 17.49
C ASN A 278 -7.41 -3.48 16.70
N LEU A 279 -6.68 -2.52 17.25
CA LEU A 279 -6.26 -1.27 16.61
C LEU A 279 -4.77 -1.40 16.29
N GLU A 280 -4.43 -2.17 15.27
CA GLU A 280 -3.06 -2.58 14.92
C GLU A 280 -2.21 -1.40 14.46
N CYS A 281 -0.90 -1.52 14.60
CA CYS A 281 0.09 -0.57 14.10
C CYS A 281 -0.18 0.88 14.56
N SER A 282 -0.59 1.05 15.83
CA SER A 282 -0.91 2.37 16.35
C SER A 282 0.29 3.32 16.35
N ASP A 283 0.04 4.61 16.11
CA ASP A 283 1.07 5.64 16.05
C ASP A 283 0.52 6.96 16.60
N THR A 284 1.34 7.71 17.36
CA THR A 284 0.95 9.01 17.93
C THR A 284 1.91 10.10 17.52
N PHE A 285 1.41 11.16 16.89
CA PHE A 285 2.24 12.25 16.39
C PHE A 285 1.53 13.60 16.51
N ARG A 286 2.25 14.67 16.22
CA ARG A 286 1.74 16.03 16.28
C ARG A 286 1.89 16.70 14.92
N ILE A 287 0.83 17.35 14.45
CA ILE A 287 0.90 18.27 13.31
C ILE A 287 0.30 19.60 13.75
N GLY A 288 1.05 20.69 13.60
CA GLY A 288 0.65 22.00 14.10
C GLY A 288 0.39 21.97 15.61
N ASP A 289 -0.81 22.37 16.03
CA ASP A 289 -1.21 22.40 17.46
C ASP A 289 -2.08 21.21 17.88
N LYS A 290 -2.23 20.20 17.02
CA LYS A 290 -3.06 19.01 17.27
C LYS A 290 -2.20 17.76 17.38
N TYR A 291 -2.67 16.85 18.21
CA TYR A 291 -2.13 15.51 18.36
C TYR A 291 -3.05 14.49 17.72
N TYR A 292 -2.45 13.46 17.14
CA TYR A 292 -3.12 12.44 16.37
C TYR A 292 -2.74 11.08 16.91
N LEU A 293 -3.73 10.17 16.95
CA LEU A 293 -3.52 8.74 17.06
C LEU A 293 -4.00 8.12 15.76
N THR A 294 -3.12 7.48 14.99
CA THR A 294 -3.52 6.63 13.86
C THR A 294 -3.47 5.17 14.25
N TYR A 295 -4.29 4.35 13.59
CA TYR A 295 -4.24 2.89 13.73
C TYR A 295 -4.84 2.21 12.50
N SER A 296 -4.44 0.97 12.25
CA SER A 296 -5.09 0.07 11.30
C SER A 296 -6.10 -0.80 12.05
N ALA A 297 -7.39 -0.57 11.79
CA ALA A 297 -8.46 -1.37 12.37
C ALA A 297 -8.43 -2.78 11.77
N GLN A 298 -8.37 -3.80 12.63
CA GLN A 298 -8.32 -5.19 12.19
C GLN A 298 -9.51 -5.54 11.29
N ASP A 299 -9.22 -6.17 10.14
CA ASP A 299 -10.18 -6.51 9.07
C ASP A 299 -10.85 -5.30 8.36
N ASP A 300 -10.32 -4.09 8.56
CA ASP A 300 -10.78 -2.88 7.90
C ASP A 300 -9.64 -2.07 7.27
N THR A 301 -9.25 -0.91 7.82
CA THR A 301 -8.35 0.06 7.16
C THR A 301 -7.62 0.97 8.16
N LEU A 302 -6.94 2.01 7.65
CA LEU A 302 -6.38 3.13 8.39
C LEU A 302 -7.44 4.13 8.90
N TRP A 303 -7.38 4.41 10.20
CA TRP A 303 -8.19 5.39 10.92
C TRP A 303 -7.30 6.34 11.72
N TYR A 304 -7.85 7.49 12.13
CA TYR A 304 -7.22 8.41 13.07
C TYR A 304 -8.22 9.03 14.05
N ALA A 305 -7.74 9.42 15.23
CA ALA A 305 -8.45 10.27 16.18
C ALA A 305 -7.57 11.46 16.58
N MET A 306 -8.21 12.57 16.98
CA MET A 306 -7.51 13.83 17.29
C MET A 306 -7.62 14.22 18.76
N SER A 307 -6.62 14.90 19.29
CA SER A 307 -6.62 15.48 20.63
C SER A 307 -5.89 16.83 20.68
N ASP A 308 -6.15 17.59 21.75
CA ASP A 308 -5.39 18.79 22.10
C ASP A 308 -4.16 18.47 22.97
N THR A 309 -4.01 17.22 23.40
CA THR A 309 -2.91 16.73 24.25
C THR A 309 -2.28 15.45 23.69
N PRO A 310 -0.99 15.17 23.96
CA PRO A 310 -0.24 14.09 23.30
C PRO A 310 -0.82 12.68 23.43
N TYR A 311 -1.54 12.40 24.51
CA TYR A 311 -2.05 11.07 24.83
C TYR A 311 -3.52 11.09 25.21
N GLY A 312 -4.26 12.01 24.59
CA GLY A 312 -5.70 12.13 24.77
C GLY A 312 -6.14 13.00 25.95
N PRO A 313 -7.46 13.16 26.16
CA PRO A 313 -8.51 12.35 25.53
C PRO A 313 -8.61 12.62 24.03
N TYR A 314 -8.67 11.55 23.24
CA TYR A 314 -8.91 11.63 21.81
C TYR A 314 -10.40 11.72 21.51
N GLY A 315 -10.75 12.43 20.44
CA GLY A 315 -12.13 12.55 19.94
C GLY A 315 -12.59 11.35 19.12
N GLU A 316 -13.64 11.55 18.34
CA GLU A 316 -14.19 10.55 17.43
C GLU A 316 -13.17 10.18 16.34
N ALA A 317 -13.01 8.87 16.11
CA ALA A 317 -12.16 8.35 15.06
C ALA A 317 -12.79 8.53 13.67
N LYS A 318 -11.95 8.84 12.69
CA LYS A 318 -12.30 9.02 11.28
C LYS A 318 -11.42 8.14 10.39
N ARG A 319 -12.00 7.68 9.29
CA ARG A 319 -11.34 6.82 8.30
C ARG A 319 -10.52 7.66 7.31
N LEU A 320 -9.35 7.17 6.87
CA LEU A 320 -8.49 7.88 5.90
C LEU A 320 -8.49 7.28 4.48
N ASP A 321 -8.62 5.95 4.35
CA ASP A 321 -8.53 5.26 3.06
C ASP A 321 -9.44 4.01 3.02
N GLY A 322 -9.57 3.40 1.85
CA GLY A 322 -10.13 2.06 1.65
C GLY A 322 -9.30 0.94 2.31
N LYS A 323 -9.89 -0.24 2.48
CA LYS A 323 -9.33 -1.44 3.14
C LYS A 323 -8.02 -1.99 2.56
N LEU A 324 -7.53 -1.39 1.48
CA LEU A 324 -6.36 -1.85 0.75
C LEU A 324 -5.10 -1.08 1.13
N PHE A 325 -5.17 -0.03 1.95
CA PHE A 325 -4.01 0.63 2.56
C PHE A 325 -3.95 0.28 4.04
N TYR A 326 -2.96 -0.51 4.44
CA TYR A 326 -2.95 -1.13 5.76
C TYR A 326 -1.59 -1.01 6.45
N ALA A 327 -1.61 -1.15 7.79
CA ALA A 327 -0.47 -1.04 8.70
C ALA A 327 0.38 0.22 8.43
N ALA A 328 -0.31 1.31 8.11
CA ALA A 328 0.36 2.55 7.79
C ALA A 328 0.79 3.25 9.09
N LYS A 329 2.08 3.58 9.19
CA LYS A 329 2.67 4.31 10.32
C LYS A 329 3.25 5.63 9.86
N HIS A 330 3.35 6.57 10.79
CA HIS A 330 3.73 7.94 10.51
C HIS A 330 5.25 8.09 10.47
N VAL A 331 5.73 8.92 9.54
CA VAL A 331 7.11 9.42 9.54
C VAL A 331 7.12 10.83 8.98
N GLU A 332 8.04 11.67 9.44
CA GLU A 332 8.13 13.05 9.00
C GLU A 332 9.56 13.55 8.90
N ASN A 333 9.72 14.61 8.10
CA ASN A 333 10.90 15.44 8.06
C ASN A 333 10.48 16.92 8.03
N ALA A 334 11.41 17.82 7.71
CA ALA A 334 11.10 19.24 7.59
C ALA A 334 10.15 19.58 6.41
N ASP A 335 10.03 18.70 5.41
CA ASP A 335 9.26 18.95 4.19
C ASP A 335 7.82 18.45 4.28
N GLY A 336 7.55 17.49 5.16
CA GLY A 336 6.20 16.99 5.39
C GLY A 336 6.12 15.75 6.29
N SER A 337 4.86 15.37 6.54
CA SER A 337 4.46 14.17 7.26
C SER A 337 3.87 13.15 6.28
N TYR A 338 4.17 11.87 6.48
CA TYR A 338 3.83 10.80 5.55
C TYR A 338 3.27 9.59 6.30
N MET A 339 2.32 8.91 5.68
CA MET A 339 1.89 7.57 6.09
C MET A 339 2.54 6.55 5.16
N VAL A 340 3.32 5.65 5.75
CA VAL A 340 3.98 4.55 5.05
C VAL A 340 3.30 3.27 5.48
N GLY A 341 2.73 2.53 4.53
CA GLY A 341 2.04 1.26 4.78
C GLY A 341 2.14 0.35 3.56
N TRP A 342 1.28 -0.66 3.48
CA TRP A 342 1.26 -1.56 2.33
C TRP A 342 -0.08 -1.55 1.60
N ALA A 343 0.00 -1.59 0.27
CA ALA A 343 -1.11 -1.79 -0.64
C ALA A 343 -1.39 -3.30 -0.75
N ARG A 344 -2.54 -3.73 -0.23
CA ARG A 344 -2.97 -5.13 -0.19
C ARG A 344 -3.00 -5.78 -1.58
N ARG A 345 -2.57 -7.04 -1.67
CA ARG A 345 -2.62 -7.86 -2.89
C ARG A 345 -3.82 -8.81 -2.89
N SER A 346 -4.13 -9.36 -4.07
CA SER A 346 -4.98 -10.55 -4.17
C SER A 346 -4.18 -11.82 -3.92
N GLU A 347 -4.84 -12.90 -3.49
CA GLU A 347 -4.20 -14.21 -3.44
C GLU A 347 -4.02 -14.81 -4.85
N SER A 348 -4.81 -14.35 -5.82
CA SER A 348 -4.63 -14.67 -7.22
C SER A 348 -4.76 -13.40 -8.09
N PRO A 349 -3.78 -13.12 -8.98
CA PRO A 349 -3.89 -12.03 -9.95
C PRO A 349 -5.11 -12.14 -10.89
N SER A 350 -5.66 -13.35 -11.08
CA SER A 350 -6.86 -13.56 -11.89
C SER A 350 -8.17 -13.25 -11.14
N SER A 351 -8.08 -12.86 -9.87
CA SER A 351 -9.25 -12.56 -9.04
C SER A 351 -9.97 -11.30 -9.52
N THR A 352 -11.29 -11.41 -9.68
CA THR A 352 -12.12 -10.29 -10.13
C THR A 352 -12.54 -9.38 -8.98
N SER A 353 -12.65 -9.90 -7.75
CA SER A 353 -13.16 -9.16 -6.59
C SER A 353 -12.40 -9.39 -5.28
N GLU A 354 -11.70 -10.52 -5.11
CA GLU A 354 -10.93 -10.78 -3.89
C GLU A 354 -9.62 -10.00 -3.91
N VAL A 355 -9.37 -9.25 -2.85
CA VAL A 355 -8.11 -8.55 -2.55
C VAL A 355 -7.87 -8.66 -1.04
N SER A 356 -7.58 -9.87 -0.57
CA SER A 356 -7.53 -10.25 0.85
C SER A 356 -6.17 -10.79 1.29
N GLY A 357 -5.22 -10.96 0.36
CA GLY A 357 -3.89 -11.43 0.68
C GLY A 357 -3.20 -10.54 1.70
N TRP A 358 -2.50 -11.14 2.66
CA TRP A 358 -1.67 -10.37 3.58
C TRP A 358 -0.41 -9.88 2.84
N ALA A 359 0.08 -8.70 3.26
CA ALA A 359 1.16 -7.97 2.59
C ALA A 359 0.83 -7.54 1.14
N GLY A 360 1.78 -6.87 0.51
CA GLY A 360 1.71 -6.52 -0.91
C GLY A 360 2.87 -5.63 -1.33
N ASN A 361 2.53 -4.46 -1.87
CA ASN A 361 3.52 -3.45 -2.23
C ASN A 361 3.60 -2.40 -1.13
N LEU A 362 4.77 -1.83 -0.89
CA LEU A 362 4.87 -0.60 -0.12
C LEU A 362 4.04 0.51 -0.80
N ALA A 363 3.34 1.31 0.00
CA ALA A 363 2.60 2.47 -0.45
C ALA A 363 2.86 3.63 0.51
N VAL A 364 3.13 4.81 -0.04
CA VAL A 364 3.41 6.03 0.73
C VAL A 364 2.45 7.12 0.29
N GLN A 365 1.80 7.75 1.25
CA GLN A 365 0.89 8.88 1.03
C GLN A 365 1.32 10.04 1.93
N GLN A 366 1.26 11.27 1.42
CA GLN A 366 1.55 12.46 2.22
C GLN A 366 0.31 12.82 3.06
N LEU A 367 0.53 13.17 4.32
CA LEU A 367 -0.51 13.74 5.17
C LEU A 367 -0.64 15.23 4.96
N LYS A 368 -1.88 15.69 4.87
CA LYS A 368 -2.25 17.10 4.88
C LYS A 368 -3.24 17.36 6.00
N GLN A 369 -2.88 18.24 6.92
CA GLN A 369 -3.81 18.78 7.91
C GLN A 369 -4.68 19.87 7.27
N LYS A 370 -6.00 19.68 7.31
CA LYS A 370 -7.01 20.67 6.90
C LYS A 370 -7.11 21.78 7.96
N GLU A 371 -7.69 22.92 7.60
CA GLU A 371 -7.84 24.07 8.50
C GLU A 371 -8.59 23.75 9.80
N ASN A 372 -9.53 22.80 9.76
CA ASN A 372 -10.28 22.35 10.93
C ASN A 372 -9.54 21.29 11.79
N GLY A 373 -8.31 20.92 11.40
CA GLY A 373 -7.50 19.87 12.03
C GLY A 373 -7.70 18.47 11.45
N ASP A 374 -8.69 18.24 10.57
CA ASP A 374 -8.86 16.92 9.95
C ASP A 374 -7.66 16.56 9.06
N LEU A 375 -7.43 15.26 8.89
CA LEU A 375 -6.36 14.75 8.06
C LEU A 375 -6.92 14.33 6.70
N ALA A 376 -6.14 14.59 5.65
CA ALA A 376 -6.32 14.03 4.33
C ALA A 376 -5.01 13.36 3.88
N LEU A 377 -5.15 12.30 3.07
CA LEU A 377 -4.04 11.73 2.33
C LEU A 377 -4.01 12.36 0.94
N VAL A 378 -2.82 12.76 0.50
CA VAL A 378 -2.57 13.38 -0.80
C VAL A 378 -1.35 12.74 -1.47
N PRO A 379 -1.17 12.90 -2.79
CA PRO A 379 0.01 12.38 -3.48
C PRO A 379 1.31 12.89 -2.87
N VAL A 380 2.33 12.04 -2.83
CA VAL A 380 3.70 12.44 -2.47
C VAL A 380 4.29 13.24 -3.64
N LYS A 381 4.70 14.48 -3.40
CA LYS A 381 5.22 15.36 -4.47
C LYS A 381 6.36 14.75 -5.28
N ALA A 382 7.31 14.08 -4.61
CA ALA A 382 8.44 13.43 -5.27
C ALA A 382 7.99 12.29 -6.19
N VAL A 383 6.89 11.60 -5.84
CA VAL A 383 6.27 10.56 -6.66
C VAL A 383 5.57 11.16 -7.88
N GLU A 384 4.75 12.21 -7.69
CA GLU A 384 4.10 12.91 -8.81
C GLU A 384 5.15 13.44 -9.81
N ALA A 385 6.27 13.97 -9.31
CA ALA A 385 7.34 14.53 -10.13
C ALA A 385 8.06 13.49 -11.01
N GLN A 386 7.88 12.19 -10.78
CA GLN A 386 8.42 11.15 -11.67
C GLN A 386 7.63 11.01 -12.96
N PHE A 387 6.40 11.52 -13.02
CA PHE A 387 5.52 11.38 -14.17
C PHE A 387 5.51 12.68 -14.97
N ASP A 388 6.55 12.89 -15.78
CA ASP A 388 6.79 14.13 -16.53
C ASP A 388 6.63 13.96 -18.06
N LYS A 389 6.37 12.74 -18.55
CA LYS A 389 6.18 12.44 -19.97
C LYS A 389 4.70 12.46 -20.32
N ARG A 390 4.21 13.63 -20.75
CA ARG A 390 2.81 13.80 -21.16
C ARG A 390 2.48 12.91 -22.36
N ARG A 391 1.36 12.17 -22.28
CA ARG A 391 0.84 11.30 -23.33
C ARG A 391 -0.38 11.88 -24.02
N GLU A 392 -0.57 11.47 -25.27
CA GLU A 392 -1.78 11.75 -26.03
C GLU A 392 -2.95 10.95 -25.45
N LEU A 393 -4.11 11.61 -25.39
CA LEU A 393 -5.34 10.98 -24.92
C LEU A 393 -6.01 10.20 -26.06
N LEU A 394 -6.88 9.24 -25.75
CA LEU A 394 -7.72 8.56 -26.74
C LEU A 394 -8.92 9.40 -27.21
N ILE A 395 -9.01 10.65 -26.74
CA ILE A 395 -10.00 11.65 -27.09
C ILE A 395 -9.31 12.89 -27.68
N ASP A 396 -9.98 13.54 -28.63
CA ASP A 396 -9.42 14.69 -29.37
C ASP A 396 -9.24 15.95 -28.50
N GLN A 397 -9.89 16.01 -27.34
CA GLN A 397 -9.90 17.17 -26.44
C GLN A 397 -9.65 16.72 -25.00
N ASP A 398 -9.03 17.59 -24.21
CA ASP A 398 -8.84 17.37 -22.76
C ASP A 398 -10.07 17.72 -21.91
N GLN A 399 -11.19 18.03 -22.58
CA GLN A 399 -12.50 18.24 -22.01
C GLN A 399 -13.51 17.32 -22.69
N ILE A 400 -14.37 16.69 -21.89
CA ILE A 400 -15.47 15.87 -22.39
C ILE A 400 -16.65 15.88 -21.43
N GLU A 401 -17.86 15.87 -22.00
CA GLU A 401 -19.09 15.72 -21.24
C GLU A 401 -19.66 14.30 -21.43
N THR A 402 -19.83 13.56 -20.33
CA THR A 402 -20.45 12.24 -20.33
C THR A 402 -21.87 12.35 -19.79
N ARG A 403 -22.88 12.13 -20.65
CA ARG A 403 -24.30 12.09 -20.27
C ARG A 403 -24.81 10.65 -20.26
N ALA A 404 -25.34 10.21 -19.12
CA ALA A 404 -25.89 8.85 -18.97
C ALA A 404 -27.26 8.87 -18.29
N GLY A 405 -28.19 8.10 -18.85
CA GLY A 405 -29.45 7.72 -18.18
C GLY A 405 -29.24 6.49 -17.31
N SER A 406 -30.22 5.60 -17.25
CA SER A 406 -30.17 4.39 -16.41
C SER A 406 -29.22 3.29 -16.89
N ARG A 407 -28.45 3.52 -17.96
CA ARG A 407 -27.44 2.60 -18.47
C ARG A 407 -26.09 3.29 -18.38
N TYR A 408 -25.05 2.51 -18.11
CA TYR A 408 -23.69 2.98 -18.17
C TYR A 408 -23.35 3.52 -19.56
N SER A 409 -22.70 4.67 -19.59
CA SER A 409 -22.06 5.25 -20.77
C SER A 409 -20.55 5.23 -20.53
N TYR A 410 -19.79 4.83 -21.54
CA TYR A 410 -18.33 4.72 -21.48
C TYR A 410 -17.67 5.52 -22.60
N THR A 411 -16.50 6.07 -22.33
CA THR A 411 -15.64 6.69 -23.35
C THR A 411 -14.18 6.38 -23.06
N ASP A 412 -13.52 5.72 -24.00
CA ASP A 412 -12.09 5.47 -23.97
C ASP A 412 -11.35 6.81 -23.95
N ALA A 413 -10.55 7.07 -22.92
CA ALA A 413 -9.92 8.38 -22.72
C ALA A 413 -8.40 8.30 -22.53
N PHE A 414 -7.92 7.22 -21.91
CA PHE A 414 -6.50 7.04 -21.58
C PHE A 414 -6.03 5.63 -21.94
N THR A 415 -4.71 5.45 -21.95
CA THR A 415 -4.08 4.14 -22.18
C THR A 415 -3.48 3.64 -20.85
N ALA A 416 -3.88 2.47 -20.35
CA ALA A 416 -3.27 1.89 -19.16
C ALA A 416 -1.83 1.41 -19.47
N TYR A 417 -0.84 2.26 -19.22
CA TYR A 417 0.57 1.87 -19.25
C TYR A 417 0.95 1.03 -18.01
N GLU A 418 2.16 0.46 -17.99
CA GLU A 418 2.67 -0.22 -16.79
C GLU A 418 2.77 0.72 -15.59
N SER A 419 3.20 1.96 -15.82
CA SER A 419 3.23 3.00 -14.79
C SER A 419 2.78 4.32 -15.39
N PHE A 420 1.72 4.89 -14.82
CA PHE A 420 1.12 6.13 -15.31
C PHE A 420 0.51 6.96 -14.18
N MET A 421 0.33 8.24 -14.48
CA MET A 421 -0.42 9.19 -13.67
C MET A 421 -1.49 9.85 -14.53
N LEU A 422 -2.73 9.86 -14.04
CA LEU A 422 -3.84 10.62 -14.61
C LEU A 422 -4.13 11.83 -13.72
N LYS A 423 -4.41 12.97 -14.35
CA LYS A 423 -4.89 14.18 -13.66
C LYS A 423 -6.08 14.76 -14.42
N GLY A 424 -6.92 15.48 -13.70
CA GLY A 424 -7.99 16.24 -14.31
C GLY A 424 -8.91 16.85 -13.27
N LYS A 425 -9.97 17.47 -13.76
CA LYS A 425 -11.04 18.03 -12.96
C LYS A 425 -12.37 17.45 -13.40
N LEU A 426 -13.33 17.46 -12.49
CA LEU A 426 -14.68 16.99 -12.74
C LEU A 426 -15.72 17.88 -12.04
N THR A 427 -16.87 18.04 -12.69
CA THR A 427 -18.09 18.60 -12.12
C THR A 427 -19.28 17.74 -12.54
N TYR A 428 -20.25 17.54 -11.65
CA TYR A 428 -21.41 16.68 -11.92
C TYR A 428 -22.73 17.31 -11.48
N THR A 429 -23.85 16.82 -12.01
CA THR A 429 -25.19 17.36 -11.71
C THR A 429 -26.23 16.31 -11.28
N GLY A 430 -26.01 15.04 -11.61
CA GLY A 430 -26.91 13.93 -11.27
C GLY A 430 -26.58 13.26 -9.94
N LYS A 431 -27.26 12.13 -9.67
CA LYS A 431 -27.12 11.36 -8.43
C LYS A 431 -26.51 9.97 -8.61
N GLY A 432 -26.45 9.47 -9.83
CA GLY A 432 -25.83 8.18 -10.12
C GLY A 432 -24.30 8.27 -10.16
N SER A 433 -23.66 7.13 -10.39
CA SER A 433 -22.21 6.98 -10.28
C SER A 433 -21.44 7.47 -11.51
N PHE A 434 -20.16 7.77 -11.31
CA PHE A 434 -19.22 8.11 -12.37
C PHE A 434 -17.77 7.85 -11.93
N GLY A 435 -16.83 7.85 -12.87
CA GLY A 435 -15.42 7.59 -12.53
C GLY A 435 -14.62 6.97 -13.67
N LEU A 436 -13.70 6.10 -13.30
CA LEU A 436 -12.79 5.39 -14.20
C LEU A 436 -13.15 3.90 -14.25
N ALA A 437 -13.30 3.35 -15.44
CA ALA A 437 -13.53 1.93 -15.69
C ALA A 437 -12.34 1.31 -16.43
N PHE A 438 -11.85 0.20 -15.89
CA PHE A 438 -10.67 -0.50 -16.37
C PHE A 438 -11.09 -1.80 -17.04
N ASP A 439 -10.74 -1.93 -18.32
CA ASP A 439 -10.90 -3.20 -19.03
C ASP A 439 -9.82 -4.19 -18.60
N TYR A 440 -10.23 -5.36 -18.10
CA TYR A 440 -9.31 -6.45 -17.77
C TYR A 440 -9.54 -7.71 -18.62
N ASN A 441 -10.63 -7.80 -19.41
CA ASN A 441 -10.98 -9.03 -20.13
C ASN A 441 -11.70 -8.85 -21.49
N GLY A 442 -11.85 -7.62 -21.97
CA GLY A 442 -12.52 -7.27 -23.24
C GLY A 442 -14.06 -7.29 -23.19
N GLN A 443 -14.67 -7.36 -22.00
CA GLN A 443 -16.14 -7.31 -21.83
C GLN A 443 -16.55 -6.03 -21.09
N ASP A 444 -17.46 -5.26 -21.70
CA ASP A 444 -17.88 -3.95 -21.18
C ASP A 444 -18.59 -4.02 -19.81
N ASP A 445 -19.35 -5.10 -19.57
CA ASP A 445 -20.08 -5.34 -18.32
C ASP A 445 -19.20 -5.91 -17.18
N LYS A 446 -17.97 -6.33 -17.50
CA LYS A 446 -17.00 -6.87 -16.55
C LYS A 446 -15.77 -5.99 -16.51
N THR A 447 -15.94 -4.83 -15.90
CA THR A 447 -14.85 -3.91 -15.59
C THR A 447 -14.60 -3.85 -14.09
N LYS A 448 -13.37 -3.52 -13.72
CA LYS A 448 -13.10 -2.97 -12.39
C LYS A 448 -13.29 -1.45 -12.49
N ILE A 449 -13.97 -0.86 -11.53
CA ILE A 449 -14.42 0.53 -11.60
C ILE A 449 -14.02 1.27 -10.33
N ILE A 450 -13.26 2.36 -10.48
CA ILE A 450 -13.09 3.39 -9.45
C ILE A 450 -14.25 4.37 -9.60
N CYS A 451 -15.14 4.40 -8.61
CA CYS A 451 -16.46 4.99 -8.69
C CYS A 451 -16.66 6.03 -7.59
N LEU A 452 -17.08 7.23 -7.98
CA LEU A 452 -17.66 8.24 -7.12
C LEU A 452 -19.18 8.07 -7.15
N ASN A 453 -19.78 7.87 -5.98
CA ASN A 453 -21.21 7.64 -5.82
C ASN A 453 -21.84 8.76 -4.98
N PRO A 454 -22.40 9.82 -5.61
CA PRO A 454 -23.01 10.94 -4.91
C PRO A 454 -24.20 10.56 -4.02
N LYS A 455 -24.94 9.49 -4.35
CA LYS A 455 -26.08 9.05 -3.55
C LYS A 455 -25.63 8.46 -2.22
N GLU A 456 -24.53 7.71 -2.21
CA GLU A 456 -24.00 7.03 -1.02
C GLU A 456 -22.90 7.85 -0.32
N GLN A 457 -22.38 8.90 -0.95
CA GLN A 457 -21.24 9.70 -0.46
C GLN A 457 -19.98 8.84 -0.31
N LYS A 458 -19.70 8.02 -1.34
CA LYS A 458 -18.63 7.02 -1.34
C LYS A 458 -17.70 7.16 -2.54
N LEU A 459 -16.42 6.91 -2.30
CA LEU A 459 -15.41 6.61 -3.30
C LEU A 459 -15.10 5.11 -3.18
N GLN A 460 -15.35 4.35 -4.25
CA GLN A 460 -15.40 2.89 -4.21
C GLN A 460 -14.54 2.28 -5.32
N LEU A 461 -13.96 1.12 -5.06
CA LEU A 461 -13.52 0.19 -6.08
C LEU A 461 -14.53 -0.94 -6.14
N THR A 462 -15.08 -1.17 -7.32
CA THR A 462 -16.11 -2.19 -7.55
C THR A 462 -15.80 -3.05 -8.77
N PHE A 463 -16.51 -4.16 -8.89
CA PHE A 463 -16.50 -5.04 -10.06
C PHE A 463 -17.94 -5.27 -10.57
N ASN A 464 -18.07 -5.57 -11.87
CA ASN A 464 -19.33 -5.96 -12.53
C ASN A 464 -20.40 -4.86 -12.41
N GLU A 465 -20.15 -3.70 -13.06
CA GLU A 465 -21.04 -2.53 -13.06
C GLU A 465 -21.48 -2.08 -11.65
N GLY A 466 -20.56 -2.10 -10.69
CA GLY A 466 -20.82 -1.65 -9.32
C GLY A 466 -21.46 -2.69 -8.40
N SER A 467 -21.86 -3.85 -8.91
CA SER A 467 -22.59 -4.86 -8.12
C SER A 467 -21.75 -5.58 -7.07
N THR A 468 -20.43 -5.59 -7.22
CA THR A 468 -19.50 -6.22 -6.26
C THR A 468 -18.56 -5.18 -5.69
N LEU A 469 -18.75 -4.81 -4.43
CA LEU A 469 -17.85 -3.93 -3.69
C LEU A 469 -16.53 -4.65 -3.35
N ILE A 470 -15.40 -3.99 -3.60
CA ILE A 470 -14.06 -4.46 -3.21
C ILE A 470 -13.54 -3.65 -2.03
N THR A 471 -13.54 -2.32 -2.17
CA THR A 471 -13.13 -1.39 -1.11
C THR A 471 -13.82 -0.04 -1.29
N GLU A 472 -13.95 0.73 -0.22
CA GLU A 472 -14.54 2.07 -0.25
C GLU A 472 -14.02 2.95 0.88
N THR A 473 -14.20 4.26 0.71
CA THR A 473 -14.10 5.27 1.77
C THR A 473 -15.22 6.31 1.61
N ASP A 474 -15.47 7.08 2.68
CA ASP A 474 -16.41 8.19 2.64
C ASP A 474 -15.82 9.39 1.90
N VAL A 475 -16.67 10.13 1.19
CA VAL A 475 -16.26 11.37 0.49
C VAL A 475 -17.44 12.34 0.42
N PRO A 476 -17.26 13.61 0.82
CA PRO A 476 -18.31 14.62 0.72
C PRO A 476 -18.48 15.11 -0.72
N LEU A 477 -19.50 14.60 -1.40
CA LEU A 477 -19.81 14.90 -2.79
C LEU A 477 -21.01 15.85 -2.90
N GLU A 478 -20.73 17.05 -3.37
CA GLU A 478 -21.68 18.11 -3.70
C GLU A 478 -21.80 18.33 -5.21
N ALA A 479 -23.03 18.30 -5.73
CA ALA A 479 -23.30 18.55 -7.15
C ALA A 479 -23.00 20.01 -7.52
N GLY A 480 -22.40 20.21 -8.70
CA GLY A 480 -21.97 21.53 -9.18
C GLY A 480 -20.65 22.05 -8.59
N LYS A 481 -20.10 21.39 -7.56
CA LYS A 481 -18.73 21.67 -7.08
C LYS A 481 -17.72 21.04 -8.04
N GLU A 482 -16.67 21.79 -8.35
CA GLU A 482 -15.52 21.28 -9.10
C GLU A 482 -14.58 20.53 -8.16
N TYR A 483 -14.13 19.34 -8.58
CA TYR A 483 -13.12 18.56 -7.88
C TYR A 483 -11.94 18.33 -8.80
N SER A 484 -10.73 18.37 -8.26
CA SER A 484 -9.53 17.87 -8.93
C SER A 484 -9.31 16.41 -8.54
N PHE A 485 -8.80 15.59 -9.46
CA PHE A 485 -8.37 14.24 -9.14
C PHE A 485 -6.94 13.98 -9.60
N THR A 486 -6.30 13.02 -8.94
CA THR A 486 -5.03 12.44 -9.36
C THR A 486 -5.12 10.94 -9.16
N TYR A 487 -4.67 10.17 -10.13
CA TYR A 487 -4.60 8.72 -10.05
C TYR A 487 -3.21 8.27 -10.46
N ILE A 488 -2.51 7.52 -9.62
CA ILE A 488 -1.21 6.95 -9.95
C ILE A 488 -1.32 5.43 -9.86
N GLN A 489 -0.83 4.74 -10.88
CA GLN A 489 -0.73 3.29 -10.91
C GLN A 489 0.69 2.87 -11.35
N GLU A 490 1.19 1.81 -10.74
CA GLU A 490 2.38 1.07 -11.18
C GLU A 490 2.09 -0.43 -11.05
N GLY A 491 2.27 -1.17 -12.13
CA GLY A 491 1.83 -2.56 -12.22
C GLY A 491 0.35 -2.68 -11.86
N SER A 492 0.04 -3.46 -10.82
CA SER A 492 -1.33 -3.60 -10.31
C SER A 492 -1.66 -2.70 -9.11
N ALA A 493 -0.68 -2.03 -8.51
CA ALA A 493 -0.90 -1.14 -7.36
C ALA A 493 -1.28 0.25 -7.83
N GLY A 494 -2.30 0.87 -7.24
CA GLY A 494 -2.60 2.27 -7.52
C GLY A 494 -3.32 2.98 -6.38
N ILE A 495 -3.33 4.30 -6.42
CA ILE A 495 -4.05 5.14 -5.46
C ILE A 495 -4.73 6.27 -6.23
N PHE A 496 -6.02 6.46 -5.94
CA PHE A 496 -6.83 7.56 -6.46
C PHE A 496 -7.05 8.61 -5.37
N TRP A 497 -6.83 9.87 -5.68
CA TRP A 497 -7.10 11.01 -4.82
C TRP A 497 -8.11 11.94 -5.46
N LEU A 498 -9.13 12.35 -4.70
CA LEU A 498 -10.04 13.43 -5.07
C LEU A 498 -9.63 14.70 -4.32
N GLY A 499 -8.59 15.38 -4.81
CA GLY A 499 -8.00 16.54 -4.14
C GLY A 499 -7.53 16.17 -2.75
N ASP A 500 -8.02 16.89 -1.74
CA ASP A 500 -7.85 16.57 -0.31
C ASP A 500 -9.16 16.10 0.34
N GLU A 501 -10.15 15.67 -0.44
CA GLU A 501 -11.43 15.18 0.08
C GLU A 501 -11.36 13.70 0.48
N ALA A 502 -10.72 12.86 -0.33
CA ALA A 502 -10.56 11.43 -0.06
C ALA A 502 -9.42 10.80 -0.88
N SER A 503 -8.85 9.71 -0.35
CA SER A 503 -7.97 8.79 -1.08
C SER A 503 -8.56 7.38 -1.12
N LEU A 504 -8.25 6.62 -2.17
CA LEU A 504 -8.60 5.22 -2.28
C LEU A 504 -7.47 4.43 -2.92
N THR A 505 -6.82 3.59 -2.14
CA THR A 505 -5.87 2.59 -2.60
C THR A 505 -6.63 1.44 -3.29
N VAL A 506 -6.15 1.06 -4.47
CA VAL A 506 -6.79 0.09 -5.37
C VAL A 506 -5.80 -0.96 -5.85
N ARG A 507 -6.34 -2.13 -6.23
CA ARG A 507 -5.57 -3.25 -6.79
C ARG A 507 -6.20 -3.72 -8.12
N LEU A 508 -5.50 -3.50 -9.22
CA LEU A 508 -5.99 -3.67 -10.59
C LEU A 508 -5.02 -4.52 -11.44
N TYR A 509 -5.24 -5.83 -11.48
CA TYR A 509 -4.42 -6.74 -12.30
C TYR A 509 -4.87 -6.80 -13.76
N GLY A 510 -3.91 -6.98 -14.67
CA GLY A 510 -4.18 -7.32 -16.07
C GLY A 510 -4.75 -6.21 -16.95
N VAL A 511 -4.58 -4.95 -16.53
CA VAL A 511 -5.13 -3.78 -17.25
C VAL A 511 -4.13 -3.17 -18.23
N SER A 512 -2.83 -3.48 -18.11
CA SER A 512 -1.79 -2.85 -18.93
C SER A 512 -1.98 -3.16 -20.42
N GLY A 513 -1.79 -2.13 -21.26
CA GLY A 513 -1.98 -2.17 -22.71
C GLY A 513 -3.42 -2.00 -23.18
N LYS A 514 -4.35 -1.58 -22.32
CA LYS A 514 -5.79 -1.43 -22.63
C LYS A 514 -6.28 -0.01 -22.37
N ALA A 515 -7.45 0.32 -22.90
CA ALA A 515 -8.08 1.61 -22.66
C ALA A 515 -8.60 1.73 -21.21
N ILE A 516 -8.40 2.91 -20.61
CA ILE A 516 -9.10 3.36 -19.41
C ILE A 516 -10.24 4.25 -19.86
N ARG A 517 -11.44 3.96 -19.34
CA ARG A 517 -12.68 4.58 -19.77
C ARG A 517 -13.21 5.53 -18.72
N LEU A 518 -13.63 6.72 -19.15
CA LEU A 518 -14.52 7.56 -18.36
C LEU A 518 -15.91 6.94 -18.42
N PHE A 519 -16.61 6.88 -17.29
CA PHE A 519 -17.99 6.39 -17.27
C PHE A 519 -18.93 7.29 -16.47
N ALA A 520 -20.23 7.18 -16.79
CA ALA A 520 -21.31 7.70 -15.98
C ALA A 520 -22.54 6.78 -16.02
N GLU A 521 -23.34 6.80 -14.95
CA GLU A 521 -24.65 6.17 -14.81
C GLU A 521 -25.57 7.15 -14.08
N ASN A 522 -26.81 7.35 -14.56
CA ASN A 522 -27.80 8.30 -14.03
C ASN A 522 -27.20 9.67 -13.63
N ASN A 523 -26.26 10.17 -14.45
CA ASN A 523 -25.50 11.38 -14.17
C ASN A 523 -25.06 12.09 -15.46
N THR A 524 -24.69 13.36 -15.31
CA THR A 524 -24.01 14.16 -16.33
C THR A 524 -22.77 14.76 -15.70
N ILE A 525 -21.61 14.39 -16.25
CA ILE A 525 -20.29 14.77 -15.77
C ILE A 525 -19.59 15.58 -16.84
N THR A 526 -18.99 16.69 -16.45
CA THR A 526 -18.02 17.41 -17.27
C THR A 526 -16.63 17.12 -16.71
N TRP A 527 -15.77 16.55 -17.55
CA TRP A 527 -14.36 16.36 -17.28
C TRP A 527 -13.58 17.47 -17.99
N THR A 528 -12.62 18.08 -17.31
CA THR A 528 -11.77 19.14 -17.87
C THR A 528 -10.32 18.92 -17.44
N ASP A 529 -9.39 19.57 -18.13
CA ASP A 529 -7.95 19.52 -17.85
C ASP A 529 -7.41 18.07 -17.77
N LEU A 530 -7.97 17.14 -18.57
CA LEU A 530 -7.57 15.73 -18.55
C LEU A 530 -6.12 15.58 -19.04
N ARG A 531 -5.29 14.90 -18.27
CA ARG A 531 -3.89 14.67 -18.59
C ARG A 531 -3.49 13.26 -18.21
N GLU A 532 -2.64 12.67 -19.04
CA GLU A 532 -1.96 11.41 -18.77
C GLU A 532 -0.46 11.62 -18.88
N TYR A 533 0.28 11.03 -17.94
CA TYR A 533 1.72 11.09 -17.88
C TYR A 533 2.28 9.69 -17.61
N THR A 534 3.40 9.37 -18.24
CA THR A 534 4.29 8.29 -17.82
C THR A 534 5.58 8.88 -17.25
N ARG A 535 6.49 8.01 -16.82
CA ARG A 535 7.85 8.38 -16.45
C ARG A 535 8.74 8.60 -17.66
#